data_AF-A0A9X2ZGU3-F1
#
_entry.id   AF-A0A9X2ZGU3-F1
#
_cell.length_a   1.000
_cell.length_b   1.000
_cell.length_c   1.000
_cell.angle_alpha   90.00
_cell.angle_beta   90.00
_cell.angle_gamma   90.00
#
_symmetry.space_group_name_H-M   'P 1'
#
loop_
_entity.id
_entity.type
_entity.pdbx_description
1 polymer ?
#
loop_
_entity_poly.entity_id
_entity_poly.type
_entity_poly.pdbx_seq_one_letter_code
_entity_poly.pdbx_strand_id
1 'polypeptide(L)'
;MSEQIPNDFASLQTFITKIHKEYEVWYAKACRLNYRIWYSLQLLSLLSGFITSIFVAFQTQETWTFTTRIISILIPLIGSLAATFILQFKVFETWKLREEGRISFQNLVNFSNSQILKCKTQEDFQKLFEEITLKTNQIENEQSNKFFSLYGSNFIASFTTK
;
A
#
# COMPACT_ATOMS: atom_id res chain seq x y z
N MET A 1 -40.66 -12.42 -26.88
CA MET A 1 -39.50 -13.32 -26.74
C MET A 1 -38.57 -12.67 -25.73
N SER A 2 -38.53 -13.15 -24.50
CA SER A 2 -37.52 -12.70 -23.53
C SER A 2 -36.19 -13.27 -23.97
N GLU A 3 -35.28 -12.44 -24.46
CA GLU A 3 -33.88 -12.83 -24.60
C GLU A 3 -33.38 -13.28 -23.24
N GLN A 4 -33.20 -14.59 -23.06
CA GLN A 4 -32.48 -15.12 -21.90
C GLN A 4 -31.09 -14.54 -21.99
N ILE A 5 -30.77 -13.59 -21.09
CA ILE A 5 -29.40 -13.15 -20.87
C ILE A 5 -28.58 -14.44 -20.66
N PRO A 6 -27.58 -14.72 -21.51
CA PRO A 6 -26.79 -15.94 -21.37
C PRO A 6 -26.20 -15.96 -19.97
N ASN A 7 -26.28 -17.11 -19.29
CA ASN A 7 -25.70 -17.33 -17.95
C ASN A 7 -24.25 -16.80 -17.84
N ASP A 8 -23.54 -16.80 -18.98
CA ASP A 8 -22.17 -16.34 -19.13
C ASP A 8 -21.99 -14.82 -18.92
N PHE A 9 -22.95 -13.99 -19.33
CA PHE A 9 -22.90 -12.54 -19.07
C PHE A 9 -23.02 -12.24 -17.58
N ALA A 10 -24.00 -12.86 -16.91
CA ALA A 10 -24.21 -12.69 -15.47
C ALA A 10 -23.01 -13.19 -14.66
N SER A 11 -22.42 -14.31 -15.07
CA SER A 11 -21.21 -14.87 -14.47
C SER A 11 -20.00 -13.95 -14.65
N LEU A 12 -19.80 -13.41 -15.85
CA LEU A 12 -18.72 -12.46 -16.14
C LEU A 12 -18.87 -11.16 -15.33
N GLN A 13 -20.08 -10.62 -15.26
CA GLN A 13 -20.37 -9.41 -14.48
C GLN A 13 -20.14 -9.64 -12.98
N THR A 14 -20.50 -10.83 -12.48
CA THR A 14 -20.19 -11.24 -11.11
C THR A 14 -18.69 -11.29 -10.88
N PHE A 15 -17.92 -11.82 -11.84
CA PHE A 15 -16.46 -11.87 -11.75
C PHE A 15 -15.83 -10.47 -11.75
N ILE A 16 -16.27 -9.56 -12.63
CA ILE A 16 -15.78 -8.16 -12.62
C ILE A 16 -16.12 -7.46 -11.30
N THR A 17 -17.33 -7.68 -10.78
CA THR A 17 -17.73 -7.14 -9.48
C THR A 17 -16.87 -7.70 -8.36
N LYS A 18 -16.49 -8.98 -8.44
CA LYS A 18 -15.54 -9.60 -7.51
C LYS A 18 -14.17 -8.93 -7.58
N ILE A 19 -13.63 -8.69 -8.79
CA ILE A 19 -12.36 -7.98 -8.98
C ILE A 19 -12.40 -6.61 -8.30
N HIS A 20 -13.47 -5.83 -8.54
CA HIS A 20 -13.64 -4.53 -7.91
C HIS A 20 -13.70 -4.61 -6.37
N LYS A 21 -14.56 -5.48 -5.82
CA LYS A 21 -14.80 -5.56 -4.38
C LYS A 21 -13.67 -6.19 -3.59
N GLU A 22 -13.06 -7.25 -4.12
CA GLU A 22 -12.04 -8.02 -3.41
C GLU A 22 -10.63 -7.48 -3.64
N TYR A 23 -10.32 -7.00 -4.85
CA TYR A 23 -8.98 -6.50 -5.15
C TYR A 23 -8.93 -4.98 -5.06
N GLU A 24 -9.64 -4.25 -5.93
CA GLU A 24 -9.51 -2.79 -6.00
C GLU A 24 -9.81 -2.10 -4.66
N VAL A 25 -10.93 -2.44 -4.02
CA VAL A 25 -11.33 -1.87 -2.72
C VAL A 25 -10.36 -2.29 -1.61
N TRP A 26 -9.83 -3.51 -1.65
CA TRP A 26 -8.82 -3.95 -0.69
C TRP A 26 -7.52 -3.15 -0.84
N TYR A 27 -7.02 -3.00 -2.07
CA TYR A 27 -5.84 -2.18 -2.36
C TYR A 27 -6.07 -0.72 -1.96
N ALA A 28 -7.26 -0.17 -2.16
CA ALA A 28 -7.60 1.19 -1.70
C ALA A 28 -7.53 1.34 -0.17
N LYS A 29 -8.06 0.35 0.58
CA LYS A 29 -7.97 0.34 2.05
C LYS A 29 -6.51 0.20 2.51
N ALA A 30 -5.76 -0.71 1.90
CA ALA A 30 -4.35 -0.93 2.20
C ALA A 30 -3.51 0.33 1.90
N CYS A 31 -3.75 0.99 0.76
CA CYS A 31 -3.10 2.24 0.38
C CYS A 31 -3.33 3.33 1.44
N ARG A 32 -4.59 3.56 1.85
CA ARG A 32 -4.93 4.55 2.89
C ARG A 32 -4.25 4.24 4.23
N LEU A 33 -4.19 2.96 4.62
CA LEU A 33 -3.53 2.56 5.86
C LEU A 33 -2.03 2.85 5.80
N ASN A 34 -1.35 2.43 4.72
CA ASN A 34 0.09 2.65 4.57
C ASN A 34 0.43 4.14 4.48
N TYR A 35 -0.37 4.94 3.76
CA TYR A 35 -0.23 6.40 3.74
C TYR A 35 -0.31 7.01 5.14
N ARG A 36 -1.31 6.61 5.95
CA ARG A 36 -1.46 7.10 7.33
C ARG A 36 -0.27 6.72 8.21
N ILE A 37 0.21 5.48 8.12
CA ILE A 37 1.37 5.01 8.88
C ILE A 37 2.61 5.81 8.48
N TRP A 38 2.89 5.90 7.18
CA TRP A 38 4.03 6.64 6.64
C TRP A 38 4.03 8.09 7.11
N TYR A 39 2.91 8.80 6.90
CA TYR A 39 2.78 10.20 7.27
C TYR A 39 2.91 10.41 8.78
N SER A 40 2.32 9.53 9.60
CA SER A 40 2.39 9.64 11.07
C SER A 40 3.81 9.43 11.59
N LEU A 41 4.53 8.43 11.06
CA LEU A 41 5.92 8.19 11.44
C LEU A 41 6.82 9.35 11.00
N GLN A 42 6.59 9.89 9.79
CA GLN A 42 7.37 11.01 9.26
C GLN A 42 7.17 12.25 10.15
N LEU A 43 5.92 12.53 10.51
CA LEU A 43 5.58 13.65 11.39
C LEU A 43 6.16 13.45 12.79
N LEU A 44 6.06 12.25 13.36
CA LEU A 44 6.65 11.93 14.67
C LEU A 44 8.17 12.13 14.67
N SER A 45 8.84 11.66 13.62
CA SER A 45 10.29 11.83 13.47
C SER A 45 10.67 13.30 13.39
N LEU A 46 9.98 14.09 12.56
CA LEU A 46 10.25 15.52 12.39
C LEU A 46 9.95 16.32 13.67
N LEU A 47 8.79 16.09 14.29
CA LEU A 47 8.38 16.83 15.48
C LEU A 47 9.25 16.51 16.69
N SER A 48 9.80 15.30 16.79
CA SER A 48 10.67 14.94 17.90
C SER A 48 11.88 15.88 18.05
N GLY A 49 12.57 16.19 16.95
CA GLY A 49 13.74 17.07 16.96
C GLY A 49 13.35 18.51 17.25
N PHE A 50 12.25 18.96 16.67
CA PHE A 50 11.71 20.30 16.89
C PHE A 50 11.29 20.51 18.36
N ILE A 51 10.49 19.60 18.91
CA ILE A 51 10.03 19.65 20.31
C ILE A 51 11.22 19.56 21.26
N THR A 52 12.20 18.70 20.98
CA THR A 52 13.42 18.59 21.81
C THR A 52 14.19 19.90 21.82
N SER A 53 14.34 20.56 20.67
CA SER A 53 15.05 21.83 20.55
C SER A 53 14.38 22.94 21.37
N ILE A 54 13.05 23.05 21.26
CA ILE A 54 12.26 23.97 22.08
C ILE A 54 12.41 23.62 23.56
N PHE A 55 12.22 22.35 23.92
CA PHE A 55 12.25 21.88 25.30
C PHE A 55 13.58 22.22 25.98
N VAL A 56 14.70 21.99 25.29
CA VAL A 56 16.06 22.30 25.78
C VAL A 56 16.30 23.81 25.87
N ALA A 57 15.84 24.59 24.89
CA ALA A 57 16.03 26.04 24.87
C ALA A 57 15.38 26.77 26.06
N PHE A 58 14.30 26.23 26.61
CA PHE A 58 13.62 26.79 27.79
C PHE A 58 14.18 26.29 29.13
N GLN A 59 15.20 25.42 29.14
CA GLN A 59 15.81 24.96 30.39
C GLN A 59 16.84 25.95 30.93
N THR A 60 16.77 26.23 32.22
CA THR A 60 17.81 26.95 32.96
C THR A 60 18.65 25.96 33.77
N GLN A 61 19.75 26.43 34.38
CA GLN A 61 20.59 25.58 35.22
C GLN A 61 19.82 24.98 36.41
N GLU A 62 18.81 25.69 36.93
CA GLU A 62 17.97 25.24 38.04
C GLU A 62 16.94 24.18 37.61
N THR A 63 16.40 24.26 36.39
CA THR A 63 15.41 23.30 35.89
C THR A 63 16.04 22.06 35.24
N TRP A 64 17.36 22.05 35.07
CA TRP A 64 18.13 20.96 34.47
C TRP A 64 18.37 19.76 35.43
N THR A 65 17.27 19.17 35.87
CA THR A 65 17.21 17.98 36.73
C THR A 65 17.45 16.68 35.96
N PHE A 66 17.58 15.56 36.68
CA PHE A 66 17.68 14.23 36.08
C PHE A 66 16.48 13.89 35.17
N THR A 67 15.27 14.29 35.58
CA THR A 67 14.04 14.05 34.81
C THR A 67 14.03 14.79 33.48
N THR A 68 14.41 16.08 33.47
CA THR A 68 14.45 16.87 32.22
C THR A 68 15.52 16.35 31.26
N ARG A 69 16.66 15.87 31.79
CA ARG A 69 17.67 15.15 30.99
C ARG A 69 17.11 13.88 30.35
N ILE A 70 16.41 13.03 31.10
CA ILE A 70 15.79 11.83 30.54
C ILE A 70 14.81 12.20 29.42
N ILE A 71 13.92 13.17 29.63
CA ILE A 71 12.96 13.60 28.62
C ILE A 71 13.67 14.09 27.35
N SER A 72 14.74 14.87 27.51
CA SER A 72 15.54 15.37 26.38
C SER A 72 16.21 14.27 25.55
N ILE A 73 16.39 13.08 26.12
CA ILE A 73 16.92 11.89 25.43
C ILE A 73 15.79 11.06 24.83
N LEU A 74 14.69 10.87 25.56
CA LEU A 74 13.59 10.00 25.13
C LEU A 74 12.84 10.53 23.91
N ILE A 75 12.59 11.85 23.85
CA ILE A 75 11.88 12.45 22.72
C ILE A 75 12.62 12.19 21.38
N PRO A 76 13.91 12.56 21.22
CA PRO A 76 14.61 12.32 19.96
C PRO A 76 14.85 10.82 19.71
N LEU A 77 14.95 10.00 20.76
CA LEU A 77 15.03 8.54 20.61
C LEU A 77 13.80 7.96 19.92
N ILE A 78 12.59 8.40 20.31
CA ILE A 78 11.34 7.99 19.66
C ILE A 78 11.31 8.42 18.20
N GLY A 79 11.78 9.64 17.91
CA GLY A 79 11.84 10.15 16.54
C GLY A 79 12.83 9.40 15.65
N SER A 80 13.99 9.04 16.20
CA SER A 80 14.99 8.21 15.52
C SER A 80 14.46 6.79 15.27
N LEU A 81 13.75 6.22 16.24
CA LEU A 81 13.08 4.93 16.06
C LEU A 81 12.04 4.99 14.94
N ALA A 82 11.20 6.04 14.90
CA ALA A 82 10.23 6.24 13.84
C ALA A 82 10.88 6.36 12.45
N ALA A 83 11.96 7.13 12.32
CA ALA A 83 12.73 7.22 11.08
C ALA A 83 13.30 5.86 10.65
N THR A 84 13.86 5.12 11.61
CA THR A 84 14.40 3.78 11.36
C THR A 84 13.30 2.83 10.89
N PHE A 85 12.11 2.89 11.50
CA PHE A 85 10.96 2.11 11.07
C PHE A 85 10.55 2.42 9.62
N ILE A 86 10.50 3.71 9.23
CA ILE A 86 10.19 4.10 7.85
C ILE A 86 11.16 3.45 6.87
N LEU A 87 12.47 3.54 7.16
CA LEU A 87 13.53 3.05 6.27
C LEU A 87 13.59 1.52 6.22
N GLN A 88 13.53 0.85 7.37
CA GLN A 88 13.67 -0.60 7.44
C GLN A 88 12.45 -1.33 6.86
N PHE A 89 11.25 -0.83 7.12
CA PHE A 89 10.02 -1.45 6.62
C PHE A 89 9.63 -0.96 5.22
N LYS A 90 10.38 -0.01 4.65
CA LYS A 90 10.13 0.57 3.32
C LYS A 90 8.68 1.00 3.16
N VAL A 91 8.17 1.72 4.17
CA VAL A 91 6.73 2.00 4.30
C VAL A 91 6.22 2.80 3.10
N PHE A 92 7.04 3.72 2.58
CA PHE A 92 6.72 4.50 1.39
C PHE A 92 6.65 3.63 0.13
N GLU A 93 7.63 2.75 -0.08
CA GLU A 93 7.68 1.85 -1.23
C GLU A 93 6.50 0.87 -1.21
N THR A 94 6.14 0.38 -0.03
CA THR A 94 4.96 -0.48 0.15
C THR A 94 3.67 0.29 -0.11
N TRP A 95 3.55 1.53 0.36
CA TRP A 95 2.41 2.39 0.00
C TRP A 95 2.31 2.57 -1.51
N LYS A 96 3.41 2.95 -2.18
CA LYS A 96 3.48 3.12 -3.63
C LYS A 96 3.07 1.85 -4.37
N LEU A 97 3.60 0.70 -3.94
CA LEU A 97 3.27 -0.60 -4.54
C LEU A 97 1.78 -0.89 -4.47
N ARG A 98 1.14 -0.65 -3.32
CA ARG A 98 -0.31 -0.83 -3.16
C ARG A 98 -1.12 0.13 -4.02
N GLU A 99 -0.67 1.37 -4.18
CA GLU A 99 -1.33 2.32 -5.07
C GLU A 99 -1.23 1.92 -6.54
N GLU A 100 -0.07 1.43 -6.99
CA GLU A 100 0.09 0.85 -8.33
C GLU A 100 -0.88 -0.32 -8.55
N GLY A 101 -1.00 -1.23 -7.58
CA GLY A 101 -1.95 -2.35 -7.65
C GLY A 101 -3.40 -1.87 -7.75
N ARG A 102 -3.79 -0.89 -6.92
CA ARG A 102 -5.13 -0.26 -6.97
C ARG A 102 -5.45 0.29 -8.35
N ILE A 103 -4.53 1.05 -8.93
CA ILE A 103 -4.69 1.66 -10.27
C ILE A 103 -4.81 0.58 -11.34
N SER A 104 -3.97 -0.45 -11.30
CA SER A 104 -4.02 -1.57 -12.25
C SER A 104 -5.37 -2.30 -12.21
N PHE A 105 -5.91 -2.58 -11.03
CA PHE A 105 -7.22 -3.22 -10.90
C PHE A 105 -8.37 -2.31 -11.33
N GLN A 106 -8.32 -1.02 -10.99
CA GLN A 106 -9.30 -0.04 -11.46
C GLN A 106 -9.32 0.04 -12.99
N ASN A 107 -8.14 0.06 -13.61
CA ASN A 107 -8.01 0.04 -15.07
C ASN A 107 -8.55 -1.26 -15.68
N LEU A 108 -8.30 -2.41 -15.04
CA LEU A 108 -8.84 -3.70 -15.48
C LEU A 108 -10.36 -3.74 -15.41
N VAL A 109 -10.97 -3.23 -14.33
CA VAL A 109 -12.44 -3.15 -14.19
C VAL A 109 -13.03 -2.24 -15.28
N ASN A 110 -12.42 -1.07 -15.51
CA ASN A 110 -12.86 -0.13 -16.56
C ASN A 110 -12.74 -0.76 -17.96
N PHE A 111 -11.61 -1.42 -18.24
CA PHE A 111 -11.41 -2.17 -19.47
C PHE A 111 -12.48 -3.25 -19.66
N SER A 112 -12.71 -4.06 -18.62
CA SER A 112 -13.68 -5.16 -18.67
C SER A 112 -15.10 -4.68 -18.93
N ASN A 113 -15.52 -3.61 -18.25
CA ASN A 113 -16.83 -2.97 -18.48
C ASN A 113 -16.96 -2.43 -19.90
N SER A 114 -15.90 -1.86 -20.47
CA SER A 114 -15.90 -1.38 -21.86
C SER A 114 -15.97 -2.53 -22.88
N GLN A 115 -15.25 -3.62 -22.63
CA GLN A 115 -15.21 -4.77 -23.53
C GLN A 115 -16.50 -5.58 -23.52
N ILE A 116 -17.18 -5.68 -22.37
CA ILE A 116 -18.49 -6.32 -22.27
C ILE A 116 -19.49 -5.73 -23.28
N LEU A 117 -19.47 -4.41 -23.49
CA LEU A 117 -20.38 -3.73 -24.42
C LEU A 117 -20.17 -4.14 -25.88
N LYS A 118 -19.02 -4.75 -26.19
CA LYS A 118 -18.66 -5.22 -27.54
C LYS A 118 -18.98 -6.70 -27.76
N CYS A 119 -19.14 -7.48 -26.69
CA CYS A 119 -19.45 -8.91 -26.75
C CYS A 119 -20.90 -9.12 -27.24
N LYS A 120 -21.07 -9.98 -28.24
CA LYS A 120 -22.40 -10.31 -28.79
C LYS A 120 -22.71 -11.81 -28.73
N THR A 121 -21.67 -12.63 -28.70
CA THR A 121 -21.78 -14.08 -28.72
C THR A 121 -21.25 -14.69 -27.43
N GLN A 122 -21.64 -15.93 -27.15
CA GLN A 122 -21.12 -16.70 -26.01
C GLN A 122 -19.59 -16.84 -26.06
N GLU A 123 -19.03 -17.06 -27.25
CA GLU A 123 -17.59 -17.17 -27.47
C GLU A 123 -16.86 -15.87 -27.10
N ASP A 124 -17.45 -14.70 -27.38
CA ASP A 124 -16.88 -13.41 -26.99
C ASP A 124 -16.80 -13.26 -25.47
N PHE A 125 -17.84 -13.69 -24.74
CA PHE A 125 -17.86 -13.63 -23.28
C PHE A 125 -16.81 -14.55 -22.67
N GLN A 126 -16.65 -15.77 -23.20
CA GLN A 126 -15.64 -16.71 -22.73
C GLN A 126 -14.23 -16.17 -22.98
N LYS A 127 -13.94 -15.65 -24.18
CA LYS A 127 -12.63 -15.05 -24.49
C LYS A 127 -12.32 -13.87 -23.56
N LEU A 128 -13.31 -13.01 -23.29
CA LEU A 128 -13.12 -11.89 -22.38
C LEU A 128 -12.88 -12.37 -20.94
N PHE A 129 -13.58 -13.41 -20.48
CA PHE A 129 -13.36 -14.01 -19.16
C PHE A 129 -11.91 -14.55 -19.02
N GLU A 130 -11.44 -15.29 -20.02
CA GLU A 130 -10.06 -15.81 -20.07
C GLU A 130 -9.04 -14.68 -20.06
N GLU A 131 -9.25 -13.63 -20.86
CA GLU A 131 -8.39 -12.45 -20.91
C GLU A 131 -8.30 -11.73 -19.56
N ILE A 132 -9.45 -11.47 -18.91
CA ILE A 132 -9.50 -10.78 -17.61
C ILE A 132 -8.83 -11.64 -16.53
N THR A 133 -9.01 -12.96 -16.58
CA THR A 133 -8.36 -13.90 -15.64
C THR A 133 -6.84 -13.86 -15.80
N LEU A 134 -6.33 -13.89 -17.04
CA LEU A 134 -4.90 -13.78 -17.32
C LEU A 134 -4.33 -12.44 -16.83
N LYS A 135 -5.01 -11.31 -17.12
CA LYS A 135 -4.59 -9.98 -16.65
C LYS A 135 -4.60 -9.86 -15.12
N THR A 136 -5.60 -10.45 -14.46
CA THR A 136 -5.67 -10.51 -12.99
C THR A 136 -4.45 -11.22 -12.42
N ASN A 137 -4.11 -12.40 -12.96
CA ASN A 137 -2.95 -13.16 -12.55
C ASN A 137 -1.63 -12.42 -12.83
N GLN A 138 -1.53 -11.71 -13.96
CA GLN A 138 -0.37 -10.88 -14.28
C GLN A 138 -0.17 -9.77 -13.24
N ILE A 139 -1.24 -9.03 -12.89
CA ILE A 139 -1.17 -7.96 -11.88
C ILE A 139 -0.71 -8.54 -10.54
N GLU A 140 -1.29 -9.64 -10.08
CA GLU A 140 -0.91 -10.27 -8.80
C GLU A 140 0.53 -10.79 -8.80
N ASN A 141 0.98 -11.40 -9.91
CA ASN A 141 2.36 -11.85 -10.05
C ASN A 141 3.35 -10.68 -10.05
N GLU A 142 3.02 -9.58 -10.76
CA GLU A 142 3.84 -8.36 -10.74
C GLU A 142 3.90 -7.75 -9.34
N GLN A 143 2.77 -7.68 -8.63
CA GLN A 143 2.71 -7.18 -7.26
C GLN A 143 3.54 -8.06 -6.31
N SER A 144 3.44 -9.38 -6.44
CA SER A 144 4.23 -10.35 -5.68
C SER A 144 5.73 -10.18 -5.94
N ASN A 145 6.14 -10.15 -7.22
CA ASN A 145 7.54 -9.99 -7.60
C ASN A 145 8.12 -8.67 -7.10
N LYS A 146 7.39 -7.56 -7.28
CA LYS A 146 7.79 -6.25 -6.75
C LYS A 146 7.88 -6.28 -5.23
N PHE A 147 6.91 -6.88 -4.53
CA PHE A 147 6.95 -7.03 -3.07
C PHE A 147 8.20 -7.78 -2.62
N PHE A 148 8.48 -8.95 -3.18
CA PHE A 148 9.67 -9.72 -2.83
C PHE A 148 10.97 -9.01 -3.25
N SER A 149 10.97 -8.22 -4.31
CA SER A 149 12.14 -7.38 -4.67
C SER A 149 12.41 -6.29 -3.64
N LEU A 150 11.37 -5.76 -2.97
CA LEU A 150 11.54 -4.76 -1.91
C LEU A 150 12.16 -5.37 -0.65
N TYR A 151 11.82 -6.61 -0.30
CA TYR A 151 12.24 -7.21 0.98
C TYR A 151 13.37 -8.26 0.87
N GLY A 152 13.53 -8.90 -0.29
CA GLY A 152 14.37 -10.09 -0.46
C GLY A 152 15.88 -9.86 -0.48
N SER A 153 16.36 -8.65 -0.79
CA SER A 153 17.80 -8.35 -0.89
C SER A 153 18.39 -7.67 0.35
N ASN A 154 17.60 -6.90 1.10
CA ASN A 154 18.13 -6.02 2.13
C ASN A 154 18.07 -6.60 3.56
N PHE A 155 17.18 -7.56 3.84
CA PHE A 155 17.06 -8.11 5.20
C PHE A 155 18.28 -8.95 5.61
N ILE A 156 18.89 -9.69 4.68
CA ILE A 156 20.09 -10.50 4.99
C ILE A 156 21.36 -9.63 4.98
N ALA A 157 21.41 -8.60 4.14
CA ALA A 157 22.54 -7.67 4.05
C ALA A 157 22.65 -6.74 5.28
N SER A 158 21.54 -6.37 5.93
CA SER A 158 21.55 -5.48 7.09
C SER A 158 22.12 -6.11 8.38
N PHE A 159 22.32 -7.42 8.43
CA PHE A 159 22.91 -8.13 9.58
C PHE A 159 24.29 -8.72 9.29
N THR A 160 24.88 -8.48 8.11
CA THR A 160 26.15 -9.07 7.68
C THR A 160 27.34 -8.12 7.65
N THR A 161 27.19 -6.87 8.11
CA THR A 161 28.34 -6.00 8.40
C THR A 161 28.92 -6.34 9.78
N LYS A 162 30.02 -7.10 9.76
CA LYS A 162 30.97 -7.22 10.88
C LYS A 162 31.75 -5.93 11.08
#